data_AF-A0A6C0KUD6-F1
#
_entry.id   AF-A0A6C0KUD6-F1
#
_cell.length_a   1.000
_cell.length_b   1.000
_cell.length_c   1.000
_cell.angle_alpha   90.00
_cell.angle_beta   90.00
_cell.angle_gamma   90.00
#
_symmetry.space_group_name_H-M   'P 1'
#
loop_
_entity.id
_entity.type
_entity.pdbx_description
1 polymer ?
#
loop_
_entity_poly.entity_id
_entity_poly.type
_entity_poly.pdbx_seq_one_letter_code
_entity_poly.pdbx_strand_id
1 'polypeptide(L)'
;MCKHCQDVLGDLALPHDESKCPLQKSFYCSTCAKYGHLTNKCPAKPSTYYTEPCFVEQLIPHTLLKEYNITSRTPLPLRKNEEPQRLLEIQDDDRVITAYLAARSIKSKNKRHALEEYARQQNMRLVYIK
;
A
#
# COMPACT_ATOMS: atom_id res chain seq x y z
N MET A 1 -19.85 19.04 4.13
CA MET A 1 -20.63 17.83 3.82
C MET A 1 -19.67 16.66 3.75
N CYS A 2 -20.10 15.48 4.21
CA CYS A 2 -19.26 14.28 4.17
C CYS A 2 -19.08 13.80 2.73
N LYS A 3 -17.84 13.68 2.27
CA LYS A 3 -17.52 13.23 0.90
C LYS A 3 -18.07 11.84 0.60
N HIS A 4 -17.96 10.92 1.56
CA HIS A 4 -18.45 9.55 1.40
C HIS A 4 -19.94 9.46 1.13
N CYS A 5 -20.76 10.27 1.82
CA CYS A 5 -22.19 10.29 1.58
C CYS A 5 -22.54 11.03 0.29
N GLN A 6 -21.80 12.08 -0.07
CA GLN A 6 -22.02 12.79 -1.32
C GLN A 6 -21.76 11.89 -2.54
N ASP A 7 -20.68 11.10 -2.53
CA ASP A 7 -20.32 10.20 -3.63
C ASP A 7 -21.37 9.09 -3.85
N VAL A 8 -22.05 8.63 -2.78
CA VAL A 8 -22.95 7.47 -2.83
C VAL A 8 -24.43 7.87 -2.89
N LEU A 9 -24.83 8.87 -2.10
CA LEU A 9 -26.22 9.29 -1.92
C LEU A 9 -26.56 10.57 -2.69
N GLY A 10 -25.56 11.29 -3.20
CA GLY A 10 -25.76 12.57 -3.89
C GLY A 10 -26.48 13.59 -3.00
N ASP A 11 -27.58 14.15 -3.52
CA ASP A 11 -28.37 15.18 -2.84
C ASP A 11 -29.15 14.67 -1.62
N LEU A 12 -29.23 13.35 -1.42
CA LEU A 12 -29.87 12.73 -0.25
C LEU A 12 -28.94 12.72 0.99
N ALA A 13 -27.70 13.22 0.85
CA ALA A 13 -26.73 13.24 1.92
C ALA A 13 -27.07 14.28 3.01
N LEU A 14 -27.35 13.81 4.22
CA LEU A 14 -27.53 14.68 5.39
C LEU A 14 -26.18 15.24 5.87
N PRO A 15 -26.13 16.49 6.38
CA PRO A 15 -24.91 17.08 6.89
C PRO A 15 -24.46 16.40 8.20
N HIS A 16 -23.22 15.96 8.24
CA HIS A 16 -22.55 15.40 9.42
C HIS A 16 -21.04 15.50 9.26
N ASP A 17 -20.31 15.25 10.36
CA ASP A 17 -18.86 15.15 10.38
C ASP A 17 -18.39 13.79 9.82
N GLU A 18 -17.30 13.79 9.06
CA GLU A 18 -16.77 12.58 8.39
C GLU A 18 -16.43 11.48 9.41
N SER A 19 -15.90 11.85 10.59
CA SER A 19 -15.58 10.90 11.67
C SER A 19 -16.80 10.13 12.19
N LYS A 20 -18.00 10.70 12.01
CA LYS A 20 -19.28 10.15 12.45
C LYS A 20 -20.12 9.60 11.30
N CYS A 21 -19.55 9.48 10.11
CA CYS A 21 -20.27 9.01 8.93
C CYS A 21 -20.82 7.57 9.12
N PRO A 22 -22.16 7.39 9.18
CA PRO A 22 -22.73 6.06 9.35
C PRO A 22 -22.50 5.18 8.11
N LEU A 23 -22.49 5.80 6.92
CA LEU A 23 -22.24 5.11 5.67
C LEU A 23 -20.81 4.54 5.63
N GLN A 24 -19.80 5.34 5.99
CA GLN A 24 -18.43 4.86 6.07
C GLN A 24 -18.28 3.70 7.06
N LYS A 25 -18.90 3.81 8.25
CA LYS A 25 -18.91 2.75 9.25
C LYS A 25 -19.59 1.47 8.77
N SER A 26 -20.52 1.56 7.82
CA SER A 26 -21.19 0.40 7.22
C SER A 26 -20.40 -0.28 6.10
N PHE A 27 -19.34 0.33 5.58
CA PHE A 27 -18.53 -0.28 4.52
C PHE A 27 -17.78 -1.50 5.04
N TYR A 28 -18.17 -2.67 4.56
CA TYR A 28 -17.50 -3.94 4.84
C TYR A 28 -16.42 -4.22 3.80
N CYS A 29 -15.20 -4.51 4.26
CA CYS A 29 -14.08 -4.90 3.42
C CYS A 29 -13.95 -6.42 3.37
N SER A 30 -14.16 -7.01 2.18
CA SER A 30 -14.03 -8.45 1.96
C SER A 30 -12.59 -8.97 2.06
N THR A 31 -11.58 -8.11 1.91
CA THR A 31 -10.16 -8.51 2.00
C THR A 31 -9.70 -8.74 3.43
N CYS A 32 -10.06 -7.85 4.37
CA CYS A 32 -9.60 -7.95 5.76
C CYS A 32 -10.72 -8.22 6.77
N ALA A 33 -11.95 -8.43 6.31
CA ALA A 33 -13.14 -8.68 7.11
C ALA A 33 -13.41 -7.61 8.19
N LYS A 34 -13.07 -6.34 7.91
CA LYS A 34 -13.29 -5.20 8.81
C LYS A 34 -14.23 -4.18 8.19
N TYR A 35 -14.93 -3.46 9.05
CA TYR A 35 -15.78 -2.33 8.67
C TYR A 35 -14.97 -1.02 8.61
N GLY A 36 -15.52 0.01 7.96
CA GLY A 36 -14.99 1.38 7.96
C GLY A 36 -14.24 1.80 6.70
N HIS A 37 -14.04 0.91 5.73
CA HIS A 37 -13.35 1.21 4.48
C HIS A 37 -13.79 0.31 3.33
N LEU A 38 -13.59 0.80 2.11
CA LEU A 38 -13.81 0.05 0.87
C LEU A 38 -12.64 -0.91 0.60
N THR A 39 -12.89 -2.03 -0.09
CA THR A 39 -11.89 -3.03 -0.46
C THR A 39 -10.69 -2.41 -1.21
N ASN A 40 -10.95 -1.45 -2.10
CA ASN A 40 -9.90 -0.72 -2.84
C ASN A 40 -9.05 0.24 -1.99
N LYS A 41 -9.39 0.44 -0.70
CA LYS A 41 -8.63 1.22 0.29
C LYS A 41 -8.14 0.38 1.46
N CYS A 42 -8.22 -0.95 1.37
CA CYS A 42 -7.73 -1.85 2.41
C CYS A 42 -6.23 -1.65 2.68
N PRO A 43 -5.77 -1.59 3.93
CA PRO A 43 -4.34 -1.57 4.25
C PRO A 43 -3.67 -2.93 4.00
N ALA A 44 -4.44 -4.02 4.04
CA ALA A 44 -3.99 -5.38 3.78
C ALA A 44 -4.40 -5.84 2.37
N LYS A 45 -4.21 -4.99 1.35
CA LYS A 45 -4.54 -5.35 -0.05
C LYS A 45 -3.76 -6.61 -0.46
N PRO A 46 -4.39 -7.53 -1.23
CA PRO A 46 -3.66 -8.64 -1.80
C PRO A 46 -2.60 -8.10 -2.77
N SER A 47 -1.55 -8.88 -2.98
CA SER A 47 -0.53 -8.53 -3.97
C SER A 47 -1.15 -8.37 -5.37
N THR A 48 -0.69 -7.39 -6.13
CA THR A 48 -1.16 -7.11 -7.50
C THR A 48 -1.04 -8.33 -8.41
N TYR A 49 -0.07 -9.21 -8.14
CA TYR A 49 0.09 -10.49 -8.83
C TYR A 49 -1.15 -11.40 -8.82
N TYR A 50 -2.03 -11.24 -7.83
CA TYR A 50 -3.25 -12.05 -7.69
C TYR A 50 -4.52 -11.30 -8.07
N THR A 51 -4.45 -9.97 -8.19
CA THR A 51 -5.63 -9.13 -8.45
C THR A 51 -5.65 -8.57 -9.86
N GLU A 52 -4.51 -8.52 -10.54
CA GLU A 52 -4.37 -7.94 -11.88
C GLU A 52 -3.64 -8.91 -12.84
N PRO A 53 -3.97 -8.88 -14.14
CA PRO A 53 -3.26 -9.63 -15.16
C PRO A 53 -1.78 -9.19 -15.25
N CYS A 54 -0.88 -10.15 -15.07
CA CYS A 54 0.57 -9.96 -15.20
C CYS A 54 1.08 -10.29 -16.61
N PHE A 55 0.34 -11.10 -17.36
CA PHE A 55 0.67 -11.52 -18.71
C PHE A 55 -0.47 -11.21 -19.68
N VAL A 56 -0.14 -10.91 -20.94
CA VAL A 56 -1.12 -10.64 -22.01
C VAL A 56 -2.08 -11.82 -22.16
N GLU A 57 -1.57 -13.04 -22.04
CA GLU A 57 -2.32 -14.28 -22.21
C GLU A 57 -3.40 -14.46 -21.14
N GLN A 58 -3.29 -13.82 -19.97
CA GLN A 58 -4.35 -13.82 -18.95
C GLN A 58 -5.58 -12.98 -19.35
N LEU A 59 -5.44 -12.12 -20.38
CA LEU A 59 -6.54 -11.34 -20.96
C LEU A 59 -7.26 -12.10 -22.07
N ILE A 60 -6.71 -13.24 -22.51
CA ILE A 60 -7.25 -14.02 -23.62
C ILE A 60 -8.11 -15.15 -23.03
N PRO A 61 -9.33 -15.37 -23.54
CA PRO A 61 -10.13 -16.54 -23.16
C PRO A 61 -9.38 -17.84 -23.34
N HIS A 62 -9.51 -18.76 -22.37
CA HIS A 62 -8.80 -20.05 -22.37
C HIS A 62 -9.07 -20.91 -23.61
N THR A 63 -10.25 -20.77 -24.22
CA THR A 63 -10.61 -21.46 -25.46
C THR A 63 -9.70 -21.05 -26.63
N LEU A 64 -9.44 -19.76 -26.79
CA LEU A 64 -8.57 -19.24 -27.85
C LEU A 64 -7.10 -19.58 -27.58
N LEU A 65 -6.67 -19.58 -26.32
CA LEU A 65 -5.31 -20.02 -25.96
C LEU A 65 -5.04 -21.46 -26.43
N LYS A 66 -6.02 -22.35 -26.23
CA LYS A 66 -5.94 -23.75 -26.69
C LYS A 66 -6.00 -23.87 -28.21
N GLU A 67 -6.94 -23.18 -28.85
CA GLU A 67 -7.16 -23.24 -30.30
C GLU A 67 -5.91 -22.81 -31.08
N TYR A 68 -5.26 -21.74 -30.64
CA TYR A 68 -4.08 -21.20 -31.29
C TYR A 68 -2.75 -21.68 -30.68
N ASN A 69 -2.77 -22.65 -29.77
CA ASN A 69 -1.58 -23.17 -29.06
C ASN A 69 -0.69 -22.08 -28.45
N ILE A 70 -1.31 -21.04 -27.90
CA ILE A 70 -0.59 -19.93 -27.29
C ILE A 70 -0.06 -20.38 -25.92
N THR A 71 1.27 -20.50 -25.83
CA THR A 71 1.99 -20.92 -24.61
C THR A 71 2.96 -19.84 -24.09
N SER A 72 3.02 -18.70 -24.78
CA SER A 72 3.82 -17.56 -24.38
C SER A 72 3.35 -16.98 -23.04
N ARG A 73 4.24 -16.23 -22.38
CA ARG A 73 3.97 -15.49 -21.14
C ARG A 73 4.50 -14.08 -21.30
N THR A 74 3.81 -13.32 -22.13
CA THR A 74 4.22 -11.98 -22.51
C THR A 74 3.94 -11.05 -21.34
N PRO A 75 4.97 -10.52 -20.64
CA PRO A 75 4.76 -9.71 -19.46
C PRO A 75 4.06 -8.41 -19.85
N LEU A 76 2.98 -8.08 -19.14
CA LEU A 76 2.39 -6.76 -19.21
C LEU A 76 3.24 -5.77 -18.39
N PRO A 77 3.32 -4.51 -18.82
CA PRO A 77 3.99 -3.49 -18.03
C PRO A 77 3.21 -3.31 -16.72
N LEU A 78 3.74 -3.89 -15.63
CA LEU A 78 3.19 -3.69 -14.31
C LEU A 78 3.29 -2.20 -13.99
N ARG A 79 2.13 -1.57 -13.70
CA ARG A 79 2.12 -0.26 -13.07
C ARG A 79 2.75 -0.44 -11.70
N LYS A 80 4.02 -0.08 -11.55
CA LYS A 80 4.62 0.10 -10.23
C LYS A 80 3.89 1.28 -9.60
N ASN A 81 2.80 0.99 -8.89
CA ASN A 81 2.34 1.93 -7.88
C ASN A 81 3.49 2.01 -6.89
N GLU A 82 4.22 3.13 -6.91
CA GLU A 82 5.23 3.40 -5.91
C GLU A 82 4.56 3.22 -4.55
N GLU A 83 5.05 2.25 -3.75
CA GLU A 83 4.59 2.17 -2.37
C GLU A 83 4.85 3.55 -1.75
N PRO A 84 3.84 4.16 -1.10
CA PRO A 84 4.03 5.47 -0.50
C PRO A 84 5.24 5.41 0.43
N GLN A 85 6.15 6.36 0.26
CA GLN A 85 7.40 6.44 1.01
C GLN A 85 7.07 6.34 2.51
N ARG A 86 7.57 5.31 3.19
CA ARG A 86 7.24 5.08 4.60
C ARG A 86 8.03 6.09 5.44
N LEU A 87 7.38 6.77 6.37
CA LEU A 87 8.05 7.75 7.22
C LEU A 87 8.72 7.03 8.41
N LEU A 88 10.02 7.22 8.59
CA LEU A 88 10.78 6.73 9.74
C LEU A 88 11.12 7.92 10.63
N GLU A 89 10.37 8.05 11.71
CA GLU A 89 10.64 8.99 12.79
C GLU A 89 11.59 8.36 13.80
N ILE A 90 12.73 8.99 14.04
CA ILE A 90 13.69 8.56 15.05
C ILE A 90 14.16 9.75 15.85
N GLN A 91 14.37 9.55 17.15
CA GLN A 91 14.99 10.56 17.99
C GLN A 91 16.45 10.76 17.55
N ASP A 92 16.92 12.01 17.48
CA ASP A 92 18.32 12.34 17.16
C ASP A 92 19.27 12.06 18.34
N ASP A 93 19.23 10.82 18.82
CA ASP A 93 20.12 10.29 19.85
C ASP A 93 20.89 9.09 19.28
N ASP A 94 22.20 9.16 19.41
CA ASP A 94 23.17 8.14 19.02
C ASP A 94 22.85 6.76 19.62
N ARG A 95 22.27 6.71 20.82
CA ARG A 95 21.84 5.46 21.47
C ARG A 95 20.66 4.84 20.74
N VAL A 96 19.66 5.65 20.39
CA VAL A 96 18.44 5.22 19.70
C VAL A 96 18.77 4.75 18.29
N ILE A 97 19.61 5.48 17.56
CA ILE A 97 20.08 5.10 16.22
C ILE A 97 20.85 3.77 16.28
N THR A 98 21.73 3.59 17.28
CA THR A 98 22.49 2.35 17.44
C THR A 98 21.58 1.15 17.72
N ALA A 99 20.62 1.31 18.64
CA ALA A 99 19.64 0.26 18.94
C ALA A 99 18.81 -0.13 17.70
N TYR A 100 18.38 0.86 16.92
CA TYR A 100 17.59 0.65 15.71
C TYR A 100 18.36 -0.11 14.62
N LEU A 101 19.63 0.23 14.40
CA LEU A 101 20.52 -0.45 13.45
C LEU A 101 20.89 -1.87 13.92
N ALA A 102 21.16 -2.03 15.23
CA ALA A 102 21.49 -3.32 15.83
C ALA A 102 20.33 -4.32 15.72
N ALA A 103 19.09 -3.88 15.94
CA ALA A 103 17.89 -4.70 15.76
C ALA A 103 17.72 -5.23 14.32
N ARG A 104 18.39 -4.61 13.35
CA ARG A 104 18.37 -4.97 11.93
C ARG A 104 19.67 -5.63 11.47
N SER A 105 20.53 -5.99 12.41
CA SER A 105 21.83 -6.62 12.14
C SER A 105 22.76 -5.76 11.26
N ILE A 106 22.59 -4.44 11.27
CA ILE A 106 23.42 -3.50 10.50
C ILE A 106 24.58 -3.03 11.38
N LYS A 107 25.80 -3.39 11.01
CA LYS A 107 27.03 -2.94 11.68
C LYS A 107 27.64 -1.78 10.88
N SER A 108 27.75 -0.60 11.47
CA SER A 108 28.40 0.54 10.83
C SER A 108 29.24 1.33 11.84
N LYS A 109 30.35 1.90 11.34
CA LYS A 109 31.16 2.88 12.07
C LYS A 109 30.49 4.26 12.11
N ASN A 110 29.78 4.62 11.04
CA ASN A 110 29.06 5.89 10.91
C ASN A 110 27.55 5.63 10.99
N LYS A 111 27.00 5.82 12.18
CA LYS A 111 25.61 5.45 12.54
C LYS A 111 24.55 6.22 11.73
N ARG A 112 24.67 7.55 11.66
CA ARG A 112 23.74 8.41 10.90
C ARG A 112 23.74 8.07 9.41
N HIS A 113 24.93 7.93 8.82
CA HIS A 113 25.06 7.55 7.41
C HIS A 113 24.44 6.18 7.11
N ALA A 114 24.69 5.18 7.97
CA ALA A 114 24.10 3.85 7.78
C ALA A 114 22.58 3.84 7.93
N LEU A 115 22.03 4.69 8.79
CA LEU A 115 20.58 4.86 8.92
C LEU A 115 19.97 5.51 7.68
N GLU A 116 20.62 6.53 7.12
CA GLU A 116 20.20 7.20 5.89
C GLU A 116 20.28 6.27 4.67
N GLU A 117 21.34 5.49 4.55
CA GLU A 117 21.47 4.45 3.51
C GLU A 117 20.40 3.37 3.65
N TYR A 118 20.16 2.91 4.88
CA TYR A 118 19.10 1.94 5.14
C TYR A 118 17.71 2.51 4.79
N ALA A 119 17.43 3.76 5.19
CA ALA A 119 16.18 4.43 4.85
C ALA A 119 16.01 4.55 3.33
N ARG A 120 17.07 4.89 2.60
CA ARG A 120 17.05 4.95 1.13
C ARG A 120 16.78 3.58 0.50
N GLN A 121 17.45 2.52 0.97
CA GLN A 121 17.26 1.15 0.46
C GLN A 121 15.84 0.63 0.68
N GLN A 122 15.21 1.03 1.77
CA GLN A 122 13.86 0.59 2.15
C GLN A 122 12.74 1.55 1.69
N ASN A 123 13.07 2.52 0.82
CA ASN A 123 12.14 3.56 0.36
C ASN A 123 11.42 4.28 1.52
N MET A 124 12.20 4.70 2.53
CA MET A 124 11.71 5.41 3.70
C MET A 124 12.16 6.87 3.70
N ARG A 125 11.34 7.76 4.27
CA ARG A 125 11.67 9.16 4.57
C ARG A 125 12.11 9.25 6.02
N LEU A 126 13.40 9.51 6.24
CA LEU A 126 13.95 9.69 7.58
C LEU A 126 13.61 11.09 8.11
N VAL A 127 13.08 11.17 9.33
CA VAL A 127 12.82 12.42 10.05
C VAL A 127 13.42 12.30 11.45
N TYR A 128 14.34 13.21 11.77
CA TYR A 128 14.92 13.32 13.09
C TYR A 128 14.01 14.17 13.99
N ILE A 129 13.60 13.60 15.12
CA ILE A 129 12.84 14.30 16.17
C ILE A 129 13.83 14.74 17.25
N LYS A 130 13.69 15.98 17.71
CA LYS A 130 14.49 16.55 18.81
C LYS A 130 14.09 15.98 20.16
#